data_AF-A0A821HL10-F1
#
_entry.id   AF-A0A821HL10-F1
#
_cell.length_a   1.000
_cell.length_b   1.000
_cell.length_c   1.000
_cell.angle_alpha   90.00
_cell.angle_beta   90.00
_cell.angle_gamma   90.00
#
_symmetry.space_group_name_H-M   'P 1'
#
loop_
_entity.id
_entity.type
_entity.pdbx_description
1 polymer ?
#
loop_
_entity_poly.entity_id
_entity_poly.type
_entity_poly.pdbx_seq_one_letter_code
_entity_poly.pdbx_strand_id
1 'polypeptide(L)'
;QICAESVTDNHELLIQSLCSFALGLCLIFNNNQVESYSTESLKRLIYNRMGADLFEEKLRVLSKFECYLEALQKPQLILSKSSDLILDYEFARLHQTLESSISCIILRQDINSIIQTSIDSMPINLYVQQTSTTITHSDDFMQERFKQINIHEKDEKQLMQNCDLDKTKILPFAQQIQEIKGTQAL
;
A
#
# COMPACT_ATOMS: atom_id res chain seq x y z
N GLN A 1 39.85 22.87 26.94
CA GLN A 1 39.67 21.77 25.98
C GLN A 1 38.28 21.90 25.34
N ILE A 2 38.04 22.97 24.56
CA ILE A 2 36.72 23.36 24.03
C ILE A 2 36.70 23.42 22.48
N CYS A 3 37.84 23.19 21.81
CA CYS A 3 37.95 23.35 20.35
C CYS A 3 37.71 22.07 19.52
N ALA A 4 37.57 20.89 20.15
CA ALA A 4 37.42 19.63 19.42
C ALA A 4 35.96 19.30 19.07
N GLU A 5 35.01 19.75 19.89
CA GLU A 5 33.57 19.54 19.66
C GLU A 5 33.12 20.28 18.38
N SER A 6 33.51 21.55 18.21
CA SER A 6 33.08 22.34 17.04
C SER A 6 33.59 21.86 15.68
N VAL A 7 34.74 21.21 15.61
CA VAL A 7 35.28 20.65 14.35
C VAL A 7 34.62 19.33 14.02
N THR A 8 34.37 18.49 15.03
CA THR A 8 33.70 17.19 14.87
C THR A 8 32.26 17.39 14.41
N ASP A 9 31.56 18.36 15.00
CA ASP A 9 30.19 18.72 14.63
C ASP A 9 30.09 19.19 13.18
N ASN A 10 31.11 19.90 12.67
CA ASN A 10 31.15 20.35 11.27
C ASN A 10 31.34 19.18 10.30
N HIS A 11 32.18 18.20 10.62
CA HIS A 11 32.33 17.00 9.79
C HIS A 11 31.07 16.14 9.80
N GLU A 12 30.42 15.99 10.96
CA GLU A 12 29.17 15.26 11.05
C GLU A 12 28.06 15.93 10.22
N LEU A 13 27.92 17.26 10.32
CA LEU A 13 26.96 18.01 9.53
C LEU A 13 27.24 17.88 8.02
N LEU A 14 28.51 17.90 7.61
CA LEU A 14 28.89 17.69 6.22
C LEU A 14 28.43 16.31 5.73
N ILE A 15 28.71 15.26 6.50
CA ILE A 15 28.31 13.89 6.17
C ILE A 15 26.78 13.78 6.09
N GLN A 16 26.05 14.37 7.04
CA GLN A 16 24.58 14.39 7.01
C GLN A 16 24.06 15.06 5.74
N SER A 17 24.69 16.15 5.32
CA SER A 17 24.31 16.89 4.10
C SER A 17 24.57 16.07 2.83
N LEU A 18 25.72 15.38 2.78
CA LEU A 18 26.07 14.46 1.71
C LEU A 18 25.08 13.26 1.65
N CYS A 19 24.67 12.74 2.81
CA CYS A 19 23.65 11.69 2.89
C CYS A 19 22.28 12.17 2.38
N SER A 20 21.85 13.38 2.74
CA SER A 20 20.62 13.98 2.21
C SER A 20 20.69 14.14 0.69
N PHE A 21 21.83 14.60 0.16
CA PHE A 21 22.03 14.70 -1.28
C PHE A 21 21.99 13.33 -1.97
N ALA A 22 22.68 12.32 -1.42
CA ALA A 22 22.65 10.96 -1.96
C ALA A 22 21.24 10.37 -1.99
N LEU A 23 20.46 10.56 -0.92
CA LEU A 23 19.05 10.16 -0.90
C LEU A 23 18.21 10.95 -1.92
N GLY A 24 18.52 12.23 -2.13
CA GLY A 24 17.91 13.06 -3.17
C GLY A 24 18.20 12.56 -4.59
N LEU A 25 19.41 12.07 -4.87
CA LEU A 25 19.74 11.42 -6.14
C LEU A 25 18.90 10.15 -6.35
N CYS A 26 18.70 9.35 -5.30
CA CYS A 26 17.81 8.20 -5.32
C CYS A 26 16.34 8.56 -5.56
N LEU A 27 15.92 9.82 -5.37
CA LEU A 27 14.57 10.29 -5.72
C LEU A 27 14.47 10.70 -7.19
N ILE A 28 15.44 11.47 -7.69
CA ILE A 28 15.44 12.00 -9.06
C ILE A 28 15.63 10.89 -10.08
N PHE A 29 16.58 10.00 -9.84
CA PHE A 29 17.01 9.00 -10.81
C PHE A 29 16.41 7.62 -10.57
N ASN A 30 15.39 7.52 -9.71
CA ASN A 30 14.68 6.27 -9.49
C ASN A 30 13.84 5.90 -10.72
N ASN A 31 14.07 4.71 -11.25
CA ASN A 31 13.25 4.14 -12.33
C ASN A 31 12.10 3.25 -11.80
N ASN A 32 11.88 3.24 -10.48
CA ASN A 32 10.81 2.53 -9.77
C ASN A 32 10.75 1.01 -10.02
N GLN A 33 11.87 0.39 -10.39
CA GLN A 33 11.92 -1.08 -10.59
C GLN A 33 11.86 -1.86 -9.28
N VAL A 34 12.20 -1.23 -8.14
CA VAL A 34 12.13 -1.84 -6.81
C VAL A 34 10.99 -1.19 -6.04
N GLU A 35 9.85 -1.87 -5.93
CA GLU A 35 8.61 -1.32 -5.37
C GLU A 35 8.78 -0.75 -3.95
N SER A 36 9.48 -1.49 -3.08
CA SER A 36 9.75 -1.11 -1.68
C SER A 36 10.64 0.14 -1.54
N TYR A 37 11.34 0.53 -2.61
CA TYR A 37 12.19 1.72 -2.67
C TYR A 37 11.84 2.59 -3.88
N SER A 38 10.58 2.60 -4.28
CA SER A 38 10.04 3.55 -5.25
C SER A 38 10.19 5.00 -4.76
N THR A 39 10.17 5.97 -5.68
CA THR A 39 10.26 7.40 -5.36
C THR A 39 9.25 7.81 -4.28
N GLU A 40 8.00 7.32 -4.37
CA GLU A 40 6.97 7.62 -3.38
C GLU A 40 7.23 6.96 -2.02
N SER A 41 7.74 5.73 -2.00
CA SER A 41 8.14 5.06 -0.75
C SER A 41 9.29 5.80 -0.06
N LEU A 42 10.27 6.28 -0.83
CA LEU A 42 11.38 7.08 -0.32
C LEU A 42 10.93 8.46 0.18
N LYS A 43 10.04 9.14 -0.55
CA LYS A 43 9.42 10.40 -0.08
C LYS A 43 8.72 10.18 1.26
N ARG A 44 7.87 9.15 1.35
CA ARG A 44 7.16 8.81 2.58
C ARG A 44 8.12 8.49 3.73
N LEU A 45 9.21 7.79 3.45
CA LEU A 45 10.25 7.53 4.45
C LEU A 45 10.86 8.83 4.97
N ILE A 46 11.18 9.79 4.09
CA ILE A 46 11.72 11.10 4.48
C ILE A 46 10.72 11.85 5.37
N TYR A 47 9.46 11.98 4.95
CA TYR A 47 8.44 12.68 5.76
C TYR A 47 8.27 12.04 7.14
N ASN A 48 8.22 10.71 7.21
CA ASN A 48 7.91 10.00 8.45
C ASN A 48 9.07 9.90 9.43
N ARG A 49 10.32 9.86 8.94
CA ARG A 49 11.50 9.62 9.78
C ARG A 49 12.30 10.88 10.09
N MET A 50 12.28 11.86 9.20
CA MET A 50 13.11 13.05 9.33
C MET A 50 12.32 14.35 9.20
N GLY A 51 11.26 14.35 8.40
CA GLY A 51 10.51 15.54 8.02
C GLY A 51 11.12 16.23 6.80
N ALA A 52 10.26 16.82 5.97
CA ALA A 52 10.68 17.48 4.73
C ALA A 52 11.53 18.74 5.00
N ASP A 53 11.18 19.52 6.02
CA ASP A 53 11.92 20.75 6.34
C ASP A 53 13.35 20.44 6.79
N LEU A 54 13.51 19.43 7.65
CA LEU A 54 14.84 19.00 8.09
C LEU A 54 15.64 18.37 6.94
N PHE A 55 14.98 17.63 6.03
CA PHE A 55 15.64 17.14 4.81
C PHE A 55 16.17 18.28 3.95
N GLU A 56 15.33 19.28 3.71
CA GLU A 56 15.66 20.46 2.91
C GLU A 56 16.78 21.28 3.56
N GLU A 57 16.74 21.46 4.89
CA GLU A 57 17.79 22.13 5.64
C GLU A 57 19.13 21.43 5.48
N LYS A 58 19.17 20.10 5.67
CA LYS A 58 20.39 19.29 5.53
C LYS A 58 20.88 19.23 4.08
N LEU A 59 19.98 19.25 3.10
CA LEU A 59 20.37 19.34 1.70
C LEU A 59 21.04 20.70 1.40
N ARG A 60 20.39 21.80 1.78
CA ARG A 60 20.84 23.17 1.49
C ARG A 60 22.15 23.53 2.18
N VAL A 61 22.36 23.05 3.41
CA VAL A 61 23.54 23.43 4.21
C VAL A 61 24.87 22.97 3.56
N LEU A 62 24.84 21.96 2.67
CA LEU A 62 26.01 21.54 1.89
C LEU A 62 26.67 22.70 1.13
N SER A 63 25.86 23.59 0.55
CA SER A 63 26.35 24.75 -0.22
C SER A 63 27.05 25.82 0.63
N LYS A 64 26.94 25.73 1.96
CA LYS A 64 27.51 26.71 2.91
C LYS A 64 28.88 26.30 3.46
N PHE A 65 29.33 25.06 3.23
CA PHE A 65 30.63 24.61 3.71
C PHE A 65 31.76 25.30 2.96
N GLU A 66 32.82 25.66 3.69
CA GLU A 66 34.02 26.29 3.12
C GLU A 66 34.65 25.41 2.03
N CYS A 67 34.79 24.10 2.28
CA CYS A 67 35.31 23.16 1.29
C CYS A 67 34.46 23.08 0.01
N TYR A 68 33.14 23.30 0.10
CA TYR A 68 32.25 23.37 -1.05
C TYR A 68 32.48 24.66 -1.86
N LEU A 69 32.57 25.80 -1.18
CA LEU A 69 32.82 27.11 -1.81
C LEU A 69 34.22 27.17 -2.46
N GLU A 70 35.21 26.54 -1.84
CA GLU A 70 36.55 26.38 -2.43
C GLU A 70 36.54 25.49 -3.66
N ALA A 71 35.82 24.36 -3.61
CA ALA A 71 35.73 23.43 -4.73
C ALA A 71 35.18 24.12 -5.99
N LEU A 72 34.15 24.96 -5.85
CA LEU A 72 33.58 25.74 -6.97
C LEU A 72 34.55 26.74 -7.62
N GLN A 73 35.58 27.18 -6.91
CA GLN A 73 36.57 28.14 -7.43
C GLN A 73 37.76 27.45 -8.12
N LYS A 74 37.89 26.13 -7.98
CA LYS A 74 39.07 25.38 -8.45
C LYS A 74 38.65 24.27 -9.44
N PRO A 75 38.33 24.60 -10.71
CA PRO A 75 38.02 23.59 -11.73
C PRO A 75 39.18 22.63 -12.01
N GLN A 76 40.41 23.07 -11.78
CA GLN A 76 41.60 22.24 -11.89
C GLN A 76 41.98 21.70 -10.51
N LEU A 77 42.12 20.38 -10.41
CA LEU A 77 42.53 19.70 -9.18
C LEU A 77 44.02 19.90 -8.94
N ILE A 78 44.38 20.89 -8.11
CA ILE A 78 45.76 21.17 -7.71
C ILE A 78 45.85 21.02 -6.20
N LEU A 79 46.55 19.98 -5.75
CA LEU A 79 46.64 19.61 -4.34
C LEU A 79 48.10 19.46 -3.90
N SER A 80 48.41 19.99 -2.73
CA SER A 80 49.70 19.78 -2.07
C SER A 80 49.73 18.43 -1.31
N LYS A 81 48.59 18.03 -0.75
CA LYS A 81 48.39 16.74 -0.07
C LYS A 81 46.99 16.20 -0.41
N SER A 82 46.85 14.88 -0.46
CA SER A 82 45.55 14.24 -0.70
C SER A 82 44.54 14.46 0.42
N SER A 83 45.01 14.65 1.66
CA SER A 83 44.18 14.96 2.84
C SER A 83 43.39 16.26 2.72
N ASP A 84 43.83 17.16 1.83
CA ASP A 84 43.27 18.50 1.70
C ASP A 84 42.08 18.52 0.73
N LEU A 85 41.84 17.40 0.02
CA LEU A 85 40.69 17.24 -0.87
C LEU A 85 39.52 16.61 -0.11
N ILE A 86 38.52 17.43 0.21
CA ILE A 86 37.25 16.97 0.79
C ILE A 86 36.18 16.83 -0.29
N LEU A 87 36.01 17.86 -1.12
CA LEU A 87 35.06 17.89 -2.24
C LEU A 87 35.76 18.40 -3.50
N ASP A 88 35.37 17.86 -4.65
CA ASP A 88 35.86 18.31 -5.95
C ASP A 88 34.86 19.22 -6.68
N TYR A 89 35.36 19.90 -7.71
CA TYR A 89 34.60 20.86 -8.51
C TYR A 89 33.38 20.22 -9.21
N GLU A 90 33.53 19.01 -9.75
CA GLU A 90 32.47 18.33 -10.49
C GLU A 90 31.31 17.95 -9.55
N PHE A 91 31.64 17.47 -8.36
CA PHE A 91 30.67 17.20 -7.30
C PHE A 91 29.92 18.47 -6.90
N ALA A 92 30.64 19.57 -6.62
CA ALA A 92 30.00 20.82 -6.20
C ALA A 92 29.09 21.38 -7.30
N ARG A 93 29.49 21.29 -8.58
CA ARG A 93 28.66 21.68 -9.72
C ARG A 93 27.43 20.78 -9.89
N LEU A 94 27.59 19.47 -9.70
CA LEU A 94 26.48 18.51 -9.74
C LEU A 94 25.44 18.84 -8.66
N HIS A 95 25.90 19.05 -7.42
CA HIS A 95 25.03 19.44 -6.32
C HIS A 95 24.28 20.75 -6.64
N GLN A 96 24.98 21.80 -7.06
CA GLN A 96 24.38 23.09 -7.42
C GLN A 96 23.29 22.95 -8.51
N THR A 97 23.50 22.04 -9.46
CA THR A 97 22.55 21.79 -10.56
C THR A 97 21.30 21.06 -10.10
N LEU A 98 21.44 20.11 -9.17
CA LEU A 98 20.37 19.18 -8.80
C LEU A 98 19.61 19.57 -7.52
N GLU A 99 20.20 20.38 -6.64
CA GLU A 99 19.61 20.78 -5.34
C GLU A 99 18.15 21.23 -5.50
N SER A 100 17.90 22.17 -6.42
CA SER A 100 16.56 22.73 -6.63
C SER A 100 15.56 21.68 -7.14
N SER A 101 16.01 20.73 -7.98
CA SER A 101 15.17 19.64 -8.47
C SER A 101 14.82 18.65 -7.37
N ILE A 102 15.77 18.34 -6.49
CA ILE A 102 15.54 17.48 -5.32
C ILE A 102 14.51 18.15 -4.39
N SER A 103 14.72 19.43 -4.06
CA SER A 103 13.80 20.19 -3.21
C SER A 103 12.40 20.25 -3.81
N CYS A 104 12.28 20.42 -5.14
CA CYS A 104 10.99 20.41 -5.82
C CYS A 104 10.26 19.06 -5.67
N ILE A 105 10.94 17.91 -5.71
CA ILE A 105 10.30 16.59 -5.54
C ILE A 105 9.76 16.39 -4.12
N ILE A 106 10.48 16.91 -3.11
CA ILE A 106 10.09 16.82 -1.69
C ILE A 106 9.02 17.86 -1.32
N LEU A 107 9.04 19.06 -1.92
CA LEU A 107 8.04 20.09 -1.64
C LEU A 107 6.77 19.92 -2.47
N ARG A 108 6.87 19.29 -3.65
CA ARG A 108 5.71 18.77 -4.39
C ARG A 108 5.18 17.53 -3.68
N GLN A 109 4.50 17.75 -2.56
CA GLN A 109 3.44 16.84 -2.19
C GLN A 109 2.42 16.90 -3.32
N ASP A 110 2.22 15.78 -4.01
CA ASP A 110 1.08 15.65 -4.92
C ASP A 110 -0.14 16.01 -4.06
N ILE A 111 -0.83 17.10 -4.38
CA ILE A 111 -2.02 17.52 -3.64
C ILE A 111 -3.00 16.33 -3.60
N ASN A 112 -3.03 15.54 -4.67
CA ASN A 112 -3.76 14.29 -4.77
C ASN A 112 -3.28 13.22 -3.76
N SER A 113 -2.00 13.13 -3.43
CA SER A 113 -1.48 12.18 -2.43
C SER A 113 -1.86 12.58 -1.01
N ILE A 114 -1.84 13.88 -0.68
CA ILE A 114 -2.33 14.40 0.62
C ILE A 114 -3.83 14.21 0.71
N ILE A 115 -4.57 14.59 -0.34
CA ILE A 115 -6.01 14.42 -0.42
C ILE A 115 -6.37 12.93 -0.31
N GLN A 116 -5.66 12.03 -0.99
CA GLN A 116 -5.92 10.60 -0.93
C GLN A 116 -5.63 10.05 0.47
N THR A 117 -4.50 10.39 1.09
CA THR A 117 -4.22 9.97 2.48
C THR A 117 -5.22 10.58 3.48
N SER A 118 -5.73 11.78 3.22
CA SER A 118 -6.75 12.44 4.04
C SER A 118 -8.15 11.83 3.83
N ILE A 119 -8.48 11.40 2.60
CA ILE A 119 -9.72 10.70 2.24
C ILE A 119 -9.71 9.27 2.77
N ASP A 120 -8.58 8.58 2.68
CA ASP A 120 -8.41 7.21 3.17
C ASP A 120 -8.47 7.15 4.71
N SER A 121 -8.05 8.23 5.39
CA SER A 121 -8.14 8.37 6.84
C SER A 121 -9.48 8.91 7.34
N MET A 122 -10.44 9.24 6.45
CA MET A 122 -11.76 9.70 6.86
C MET A 122 -12.61 8.55 7.45
N PRO A 123 -13.39 8.82 8.53
CA PRO A 123 -14.24 7.81 9.19
C PRO A 123 -15.27 7.15 8.26
N ILE A 124 -15.66 7.86 7.20
CA ILE A 124 -16.63 7.36 6.22
C ILE A 124 -16.10 6.15 5.44
N ASN A 125 -14.79 6.07 5.21
CA ASN A 125 -14.17 4.98 4.46
C ASN A 125 -14.14 3.69 5.30
N LEU A 126 -13.91 3.83 6.62
CA LEU A 126 -14.07 2.73 7.58
C LEU A 126 -15.52 2.23 7.63
N TYR A 127 -16.50 3.14 7.59
CA TYR A 127 -17.92 2.77 7.53
C TYR A 127 -18.27 2.07 6.20
N VAL A 128 -17.77 2.57 5.07
CA VAL A 128 -17.95 1.93 3.74
C VAL A 128 -17.34 0.52 3.74
N GLN A 129 -16.16 0.34 4.32
CA GLN A 129 -15.53 -0.97 4.44
C GLN A 129 -16.37 -1.92 5.32
N GLN A 130 -16.87 -1.44 6.45
CA GLN A 130 -17.80 -2.20 7.31
C GLN A 130 -19.09 -2.59 6.57
N THR A 131 -19.70 -1.66 5.83
CA THR A 131 -20.90 -1.97 5.03
C THR A 131 -20.59 -2.96 3.92
N SER A 132 -19.43 -2.86 3.27
CA SER A 132 -19.00 -3.79 2.22
C SER A 132 -18.87 -5.21 2.77
N THR A 133 -18.25 -5.36 3.96
CA THR A 133 -18.15 -6.67 4.62
C THR A 133 -19.51 -7.24 5.05
N THR A 134 -20.45 -6.37 5.41
CA THR A 134 -21.82 -6.78 5.78
C THR A 134 -22.61 -7.22 4.56
N ILE A 135 -22.45 -6.52 3.43
CA ILE A 135 -23.07 -6.86 2.16
C ILE A 135 -22.55 -8.21 1.67
N THR A 136 -21.23 -8.43 1.67
CA THR A 136 -20.64 -9.72 1.27
C THR A 136 -21.14 -10.87 2.13
N HIS A 137 -21.22 -10.67 3.46
CA HIS A 137 -21.78 -11.70 4.35
C HIS A 137 -23.27 -11.96 4.07
N SER A 138 -24.03 -10.92 3.72
CA SER A 138 -25.45 -11.07 3.38
C SER A 138 -25.63 -11.84 2.07
N ASP A 139 -24.78 -11.60 1.08
CA ASP A 139 -24.78 -12.32 -0.20
C ASP A 139 -24.43 -13.81 -0.01
N ASP A 140 -23.41 -14.11 0.80
CA ASP A 140 -23.05 -15.49 1.15
C ASP A 140 -24.20 -16.22 1.86
N PHE A 141 -24.85 -15.55 2.81
CA PHE A 141 -26.00 -16.10 3.53
C PHE A 141 -27.18 -16.37 2.59
N MET A 142 -27.49 -15.43 1.70
CA MET A 142 -28.54 -15.58 0.69
C MET A 142 -28.24 -16.76 -0.24
N GLN A 143 -26.99 -16.89 -0.71
CA GLN A 143 -26.58 -17.99 -1.56
C GLN A 143 -26.76 -19.35 -0.87
N GLU A 144 -26.42 -19.44 0.42
CA GLU A 144 -26.61 -20.67 1.18
C GLU A 144 -28.10 -20.99 1.40
N ARG A 145 -28.93 -19.99 1.67
CA ARG A 145 -30.39 -20.17 1.77
C ARG A 145 -30.99 -20.65 0.45
N PHE A 146 -30.54 -20.14 -0.69
CA PHE A 146 -30.97 -20.62 -2.00
C PHE A 146 -30.60 -22.09 -2.25
N LYS A 147 -29.40 -22.53 -1.83
CA LYS A 147 -29.04 -23.95 -1.91
C LYS A 147 -29.99 -24.82 -1.09
N GLN A 148 -30.33 -24.40 0.13
CA GLN A 148 -31.23 -25.16 1.00
C GLN A 148 -32.65 -25.24 0.44
N ILE A 149 -33.17 -24.16 -0.16
CA ILE A 149 -34.46 -24.16 -0.85
C ILE A 149 -34.46 -25.19 -1.98
N ASN A 150 -33.43 -25.18 -2.83
CA ASN A 150 -33.32 -26.15 -3.93
C ASN A 150 -33.29 -27.60 -3.46
N ILE A 151 -32.67 -27.88 -2.30
CA ILE A 151 -32.67 -29.22 -1.70
C ILE A 151 -34.08 -29.60 -1.26
N HIS A 152 -34.78 -28.72 -0.52
CA HIS A 152 -36.13 -28.98 -0.06
C HIS A 152 -37.12 -29.20 -1.22
N GLU A 153 -37.02 -28.41 -2.29
CA GLU A 153 -37.85 -28.60 -3.49
C GLU A 153 -37.61 -29.97 -4.16
N LYS A 154 -36.38 -30.48 -4.10
CA LYS A 154 -36.03 -31.80 -4.62
C LYS A 154 -36.59 -32.91 -3.74
N ASP A 155 -36.57 -32.74 -2.42
CA ASP A 155 -37.11 -33.72 -1.47
C ASP A 155 -38.63 -33.77 -1.53
N GLU A 156 -39.30 -32.63 -1.67
CA GLU A 156 -40.75 -32.56 -1.86
C GLU A 156 -41.20 -33.32 -3.12
N LYS A 157 -40.49 -33.14 -4.24
CA LYS A 157 -40.75 -33.89 -5.48
C LYS A 157 -40.57 -35.39 -5.30
N GLN A 158 -39.53 -35.83 -4.57
CA GLN A 158 -39.31 -37.25 -4.29
C GLN A 158 -40.41 -37.84 -3.40
N LEU A 159 -40.85 -37.09 -2.38
CA LEU A 159 -41.94 -37.53 -1.49
C LEU A 159 -43.27 -37.65 -2.23
N MET A 160 -43.59 -36.71 -3.12
CA MET A 160 -44.78 -36.84 -3.99
C MET A 160 -44.71 -38.09 -4.85
N GLN A 161 -43.57 -38.35 -5.49
CA GLN A 161 -43.38 -39.54 -6.33
C GLN A 161 -43.56 -40.84 -5.53
N ASN A 162 -43.03 -40.89 -4.30
CA ASN A 162 -43.19 -42.05 -3.42
C ASN A 162 -44.66 -42.24 -2.99
N CYS A 163 -45.37 -41.16 -2.65
CA CYS A 163 -46.78 -41.21 -2.30
C CYS A 163 -47.65 -41.72 -3.46
N ASP A 164 -47.36 -41.30 -4.68
CA ASP A 164 -48.08 -41.77 -5.88
C ASP A 164 -47.79 -43.24 -6.19
N LEU A 165 -46.55 -43.70 -5.95
CA LEU A 165 -46.19 -45.11 -6.06
C LEU A 165 -46.94 -45.96 -5.02
N ASP A 166 -47.02 -45.50 -3.78
CA ASP A 166 -47.72 -46.21 -2.71
C ASP A 166 -49.24 -46.23 -2.94
N LYS A 167 -49.85 -45.14 -3.41
CA LYS A 167 -51.25 -45.15 -3.86
C LYS A 167 -51.49 -46.20 -4.95
N THR A 168 -50.58 -46.29 -5.92
CA THR A 168 -50.68 -47.28 -7.01
C THR A 168 -50.59 -48.71 -6.48
N LYS A 169 -49.76 -48.97 -5.46
CA LYS A 169 -49.65 -50.29 -4.83
C LYS A 169 -50.84 -50.64 -3.94
N ILE A 170 -51.47 -49.65 -3.30
CA ILE A 170 -52.59 -49.86 -2.36
C ILE A 170 -53.93 -50.06 -3.12
N LEU A 171 -54.10 -49.42 -4.27
CA LEU A 171 -55.35 -49.46 -5.05
C LEU A 171 -55.87 -50.88 -5.34
N PRO A 172 -55.03 -51.85 -5.77
CA PRO A 172 -55.48 -53.22 -6.03
C PRO A 172 -55.96 -53.94 -4.76
N PHE A 173 -55.28 -53.72 -3.61
CA PHE A 173 -55.71 -54.31 -2.33
C PHE A 173 -57.04 -53.71 -1.86
N ALA A 174 -57.25 -52.40 -2.05
CA ALA A 174 -58.50 -51.74 -1.73
C ALA A 174 -59.67 -52.30 -2.59
N GLN A 175 -59.43 -52.52 -3.88
CA GLN A 175 -60.40 -53.14 -4.80
C GLN A 175 -60.73 -54.58 -4.37
N GLN A 176 -59.72 -55.39 -4.04
CA GLN A 176 -59.90 -56.76 -3.59
C GLN A 176 -60.70 -56.86 -2.28
N ILE A 177 -60.49 -55.94 -1.33
CA ILE A 177 -61.29 -55.87 -0.09
C ILE A 177 -62.75 -55.54 -0.41
N GLN A 178 -63.02 -54.68 -1.40
CA GLN A 178 -64.37 -54.28 -1.78
C GLN A 178 -65.13 -55.43 -2.46
N GLU A 179 -64.46 -56.23 -3.29
CA GLU A 179 -65.01 -57.45 -3.91
C GLU A 179 -65.38 -58.51 -2.86
N ILE A 180 -64.49 -58.74 -1.88
CA ILE A 180 -64.75 -59.69 -0.79
C ILE A 180 -65.95 -59.25 0.06
N LYS A 181 -66.05 -57.95 0.39
CA LYS A 181 -67.20 -57.41 1.14
C LYS A 181 -68.51 -57.53 0.38
N GLY A 182 -68.51 -57.39 -0.95
CA GLY A 182 -69.69 -57.59 -1.79
C GLY A 182 -70.15 -59.05 -1.84
N THR A 183 -69.22 -59.99 -1.75
CA THR A 183 -69.50 -61.43 -1.81
C THR A 183 -70.09 -61.99 -0.50
N GLN A 184 -69.86 -61.32 0.64
CA GLN A 184 -70.39 -61.71 1.95
C GLN A 184 -71.77 -61.08 2.27
N ALA A 185 -72.30 -60.22 1.40
CA ALA A 185 -73.59 -59.53 1.58
C ALA A 185 -74.75 -60.16 0.78
N LEU A 186 -74.53 -61.32 0.17
CA LEU A 186 -75.50 -62.18 -0.54
C LEU A 186 -75.78 -63.45 0.28
#